data_AF-A0A2V9IBN8-F1
#
_entry.id   AF-A0A2V9IBN8-F1
#
_cell.length_a   1.000
_cell.length_b   1.000
_cell.length_c   1.000
_cell.angle_alpha   90.00
_cell.angle_beta   90.00
_cell.angle_gamma   90.00
#
_symmetry.space_group_name_H-M   'P 1'
#
loop_
_entity.id
_entity.type
_entity.pdbx_description
1 polymer ?
#
loop_
_entity_poly.entity_id
_entity_poly.type
_entity_poly.pdbx_seq_one_letter_code
_entity_poly.pdbx_strand_id
1 'polypeptide(L)' 'MQKITPHLWFDKEAKEAVEFYASLFPNSKITNVTTLHNTPSGDCDVVSFEL' A
#
# COMPACT_ATOMS: atom_id res chain seq x y z
N MET A 1 -18.14 10.96 -13.48
CA MET A 1 -17.73 9.54 -13.42
C MET A 1 -17.18 9.29 -12.02
N GLN A 2 -17.63 8.26 -11.31
CA GLN A 2 -17.10 7.95 -9.98
C GLN A 2 -15.72 7.27 -10.11
N LYS A 3 -14.74 7.73 -9.33
CA LYS A 3 -13.40 7.14 -9.29
C LYS A 3 -13.44 5.92 -8.37
N ILE A 4 -12.94 4.78 -8.84
CA ILE A 4 -12.80 3.55 -8.06
C ILE A 4 -11.30 3.33 -7.79
N THR A 5 -10.94 3.16 -6.51
CA THR A 5 -9.56 2.86 -6.10
C THR A 5 -9.51 1.44 -5.55
N PRO A 6 -8.73 0.53 -6.18
CA PRO A 6 -8.52 -0.82 -5.66
C PRO A 6 -7.89 -0.79 -4.26
N HIS A 7 -8.37 -1.65 -3.37
CA HIS A 7 -7.78 -1.84 -2.04
C HIS A 7 -7.40 -3.31 -1.91
N LEU A 8 -6.11 -3.56 -1.76
CA LEU A 8 -5.53 -4.89 -1.64
C LEU A 8 -5.17 -5.13 -0.18
N TRP A 9 -5.57 -6.28 0.37
CA TRP A 9 -5.26 -6.67 1.74
C TRP A 9 -4.16 -7.72 1.74
N PHE A 10 -3.17 -7.54 2.60
CA PHE A 10 -2.08 -8.47 2.79
C PHE A 10 -2.04 -8.89 4.27
N ASP A 11 -1.69 -10.15 4.54
CA ASP A 11 -1.45 -10.61 5.92
C ASP A 11 -0.20 -9.94 6.49
N LYS A 12 0.86 -9.85 5.67
CA LYS A 12 2.13 -9.19 5.93
C LYS A 12 2.67 -8.62 4.62
N GLU A 13 3.72 -7.81 4.69
CA GLU A 13 4.53 -7.41 3.52
C GLU A 13 3.85 -6.44 2.54
N ALA A 14 2.84 -5.69 2.99
CA ALA A 14 2.13 -4.73 2.14
C ALA A 14 3.09 -3.70 1.50
N LYS A 15 4.10 -3.25 2.26
CA LYS A 15 5.09 -2.28 1.78
C LYS A 15 6.02 -2.89 0.72
N GLU A 16 6.55 -4.06 0.99
CA GLU A 16 7.43 -4.81 0.09
C GLU A 16 6.71 -5.17 -1.22
N ALA A 17 5.43 -5.56 -1.14
CA ALA A 17 4.62 -5.81 -2.33
C ALA A 17 4.47 -4.56 -3.20
N VAL A 18 4.20 -3.41 -2.58
CA VAL A 18 4.09 -2.13 -3.30
C VAL A 18 5.42 -1.67 -3.87
N GLU A 19 6.53 -1.84 -3.15
CA GLU A 19 7.88 -1.56 -3.66
C GLU A 19 8.20 -2.43 -4.88
N PHE A 20 7.81 -3.72 -4.85
CA PHE A 20 7.93 -4.61 -5.99
C PHE A 20 7.07 -4.15 -7.17
N TYR A 21 5.80 -3.81 -6.96
CA TYR A 21 4.96 -3.28 -8.04
C TYR A 21 5.54 -2.01 -8.64
N ALA A 22 6.03 -1.10 -7.79
CA ALA A 22 6.63 0.14 -8.24
C ALA A 22 7.91 -0.08 -9.07
N SER A 23 8.63 -1.17 -8.81
CA SER A 23 9.82 -1.55 -9.59
C SER A 23 9.48 -2.12 -10.98
N LEU A 24 8.27 -2.66 -11.16
CA LEU A 24 7.84 -3.32 -12.39
C LEU A 24 7.12 -2.40 -13.38
N PHE A 25 6.30 -1.48 -12.87
CA PHE A 25 5.46 -0.64 -13.72
C PHE A 25 6.09 0.75 -13.93
N PRO A 26 6.25 1.22 -15.19
CA PRO A 26 6.78 2.56 -15.43
C PRO A 26 5.81 3.64 -14.95
N ASN A 27 6.34 4.75 -14.44
CA ASN A 27 5.57 5.87 -13.84
C ASN A 27 4.78 5.54 -12.57
N SER A 28 5.06 4.39 -11.96
CA SER A 28 4.51 4.04 -10.67
C SER A 28 5.31 4.69 -9.53
N LYS A 29 4.65 4.94 -8.39
CA LYS A 29 5.29 5.49 -7.19
C LYS A 29 4.44 5.26 -5.95
N ILE A 30 5.11 5.16 -4.81
CA ILE A 30 4.47 5.23 -3.51
C ILE A 30 4.10 6.68 -3.24
N THR A 31 2.84 6.94 -2.87
CA THR A 31 2.34 8.28 -2.58
C THR A 31 2.19 8.55 -1.08
N ASN A 32 1.93 7.50 -0.29
CA ASN A 32 1.86 7.62 1.17
C ASN A 32 2.19 6.28 1.84
N VAL A 33 2.82 6.36 3.01
CA VAL A 33 3.02 5.23 3.93
C VAL A 33 2.59 5.70 5.31
N THR A 34 1.70 4.95 5.94
CA THR A 34 1.21 5.26 7.28
C THR A 34 1.16 3.99 8.11
N THR A 35 1.84 4.00 9.24
CA THR A 35 1.75 2.93 10.23
C THR A 35 0.66 3.27 11.23
N LEU A 36 -0.34 2.40 11.33
CA LEU A 36 -1.37 2.44 12.36
C LEU A 36 -0.82 1.76 13.61
N HIS A 37 -0.62 2.56 14.65
CA HIS A 37 -0.21 2.08 15.96
C HIS A 37 -1.42 1.79 16.85
N ASN A 38 -1.21 0.99 17.90
CA ASN A 38 -2.23 0.65 18.91
C ASN A 38 -3.47 -0.05 18.35
N THR A 39 -3.32 -0.85 17.29
CA THR A 39 -4.43 -1.72 16.85
C THR A 39 -4.49 -2.99 17.71
N PRO A 40 -5.64 -3.69 17.80
CA PRO A 40 -5.77 -4.91 18.60
C PRO A 40 -4.77 -6.02 18.24
N SER A 41 -4.23 -6.00 17.03
CA SER A 41 -3.33 -7.02 16.49
C SER A 41 -1.88 -6.55 16.32
N GLY A 42 -1.52 -5.37 16.86
CA GLY A 42 -0.20 -4.77 16.71
C GLY A 42 -0.17 -3.64 15.68
N ASP A 43 1.01 -3.30 15.18
CA ASP A 43 1.17 -2.25 14.19
C ASP A 43 0.76 -2.74 12.80
N CYS A 44 0.15 -1.87 12.00
CA CYS A 44 -0.33 -2.20 10.65
C CYS A 44 0.05 -1.10 9.66
N ASP A 45 0.68 -1.46 8.55
CA ASP A 45 1.06 -0.51 7.50
C ASP A 45 -0.04 -0.35 6.44
N VAL A 46 -0.38 0.89 6.16
CA VAL A 46 -1.24 1.30 5.04
C VAL A 46 -0.37 2.03 4.03
N VAL A 47 -0.33 1.49 2.80
CA VAL A 47 0.50 2.02 1.72
C VAL A 47 -0.41 2.43 0.56
N SER A 48 -0.32 3.71 0.18
CA SER A 48 -0.97 4.24 -1.01
C SER A 48 0.07 4.38 -2.12
N PHE A 49 -0.28 3.96 -3.33
CA PHE A 49 0.60 4.03 -4.49
C PHE A 49 -0.20 4.26 -5.78
N GLU A 50 0.50 4.75 -6.79
CA GLU A 50 0.00 4.93 -8.15
C GLU A 50 0.77 3.98 -9.08
N LEU A 51 0.06 3.42 -10.07
CA LEU A 51 0.61 2.62 -11.17
C LEU A 51 0.41 3.36 -12.50
#